data_AF-A0A969F8Z4-F1
#
_entry.id   AF-A0A969F8Z4-F1
#
_cell.length_a   1.000
_cell.length_b   1.000
_cell.length_c   1.000
_cell.angle_alpha   90.00
_cell.angle_beta   90.00
_cell.angle_gamma   90.00
#
_symmetry.space_group_name_H-M   'P 1'
#
loop_
_entity.id
_entity.type
_entity.pdbx_description
1 polymer ?
#
loop_
_entity_poly.entity_id
_entity_poly.type
_entity_poly.pdbx_seq_one_letter_code
_entity_poly.pdbx_strand_id
1 'polypeptide(L)'
;MVWYWKKGIGKEMKGKDGTIHLDKPFLGRVEEQKQFRAALNELLSSHEKVGDPYICLLYGDGGTGKTSLARRFTEIALTESPFAEQFQCLWVDWNDESKKSASLQVGRNNIQPDAVFRAIYLTAIRHKWGRQFVTYRKAIEQSGETDRKVAPF
;
A
#
# COMPACT_ATOMS: atom_id res chain seq x y z
N MET A 1 -2.77 5.12 -3.61
CA MET A 1 -3.31 4.21 -2.57
C MET A 1 -2.15 3.85 -1.67
N VAL A 2 -2.31 3.92 -0.35
CA VAL A 2 -1.21 3.67 0.59
C VAL A 2 -1.58 2.49 1.49
N TRP A 3 -0.66 1.53 1.61
CA TRP A 3 -0.85 0.33 2.42
C TRP A 3 -0.01 0.43 3.69
N TYR A 4 -0.63 0.15 4.83
CA TYR A 4 0.00 0.17 6.15
C TYR A 4 -0.07 -1.20 6.80
N TRP A 5 1.02 -1.60 7.46
CA TRP A 5 1.06 -2.80 8.28
C TRP A 5 1.51 -2.42 9.70
N LYS A 6 0.72 -2.79 10.72
CA LYS A 6 1.05 -2.59 12.14
C LYS A 6 2.10 -3.60 12.59
N LYS A 7 3.25 -3.14 13.08
CA LYS A 7 4.35 -4.01 13.49
C LYS A 7 3.91 -4.83 14.72
N GLY A 8 3.91 -6.16 14.59
CA GLY A 8 3.71 -7.05 15.74
C GLY A 8 4.93 -7.09 16.65
N ILE A 9 4.73 -7.38 17.94
CA ILE A 9 5.80 -7.68 18.89
C ILE A 9 6.48 -8.98 18.43
N GLY A 10 7.45 -8.87 17.54
CA GLY A 10 8.10 -10.02 16.93
C GLY A 10 8.86 -9.65 15.66
N LYS A 11 10.18 -9.46 15.84
CA LYS A 11 11.23 -9.22 14.84
C LYS A 11 11.22 -7.86 14.12
N GLU A 12 12.28 -7.12 14.44
CA GLU A 12 12.81 -6.01 13.65
C GLU A 12 13.10 -6.48 12.22
N MET A 13 12.43 -5.89 11.23
CA MET A 13 12.69 -6.15 9.81
C MET A 13 13.32 -4.91 9.19
N LYS A 14 14.62 -5.00 8.86
CA LYS A 14 15.37 -3.97 8.13
C LYS A 14 14.96 -3.97 6.65
N GLY A 15 13.98 -3.15 6.31
CA GLY A 15 13.80 -2.65 4.95
C GLY A 15 14.58 -1.35 4.80
N LYS A 16 15.83 -1.43 4.30
CA LYS A 16 16.53 -0.23 3.83
C LYS A 16 16.14 0.03 2.37
N ASP A 17 15.66 1.26 2.18
CA ASP A 17 15.54 2.04 0.95
C ASP A 17 14.14 2.06 0.31
N GLY A 18 13.24 2.77 0.99
CA GLY A 18 12.00 3.36 0.47
C GLY A 18 11.95 4.87 0.74
N THR A 19 13.10 5.54 0.64
CA THR A 19 13.30 6.94 1.05
C THR A 19 12.41 7.87 0.24
N ILE A 20 11.39 8.45 0.89
CA ILE A 20 10.67 9.60 0.36
C ILE A 20 11.56 10.81 0.59
N HIS A 21 12.09 11.40 -0.49
CA HIS A 21 12.85 12.64 -0.42
C HIS A 21 11.92 13.79 0.02
N LEU A 22 12.25 14.40 1.16
CA LEU A 22 11.42 15.37 1.90
C LEU A 22 12.17 16.71 2.02
N ASP A 23 12.30 17.43 0.90
CA ASP A 23 13.02 18.72 0.90
C ASP A 23 12.08 19.94 0.94
N LYS A 24 10.75 19.75 1.07
CA LYS A 24 9.79 20.87 1.08
C LYS A 24 8.78 20.78 2.23
N PRO A 25 8.60 21.87 3.02
CA PRO A 25 7.59 21.91 4.07
C PRO A 25 6.20 21.78 3.47
N PHE A 26 5.37 20.90 4.06
CA PHE A 26 3.97 20.74 3.69
C PHE A 26 3.11 21.72 4.50
N LEU A 27 2.61 22.77 3.86
CA LEU A 27 1.84 23.85 4.50
C LEU A 27 0.34 23.74 4.21
N GLY A 28 -0.48 24.06 5.21
CA GLY A 28 -1.95 24.04 5.12
C GLY A 28 -2.56 22.64 5.34
N ARG A 29 -3.84 22.49 4.97
CA ARG A 29 -4.59 21.23 5.12
C ARG A 29 -4.57 20.67 6.55
N VAL A 30 -4.73 21.58 7.52
CA VAL A 30 -4.54 21.30 8.95
C VAL A 30 -5.54 20.27 9.43
N GLU A 31 -6.80 20.34 8.99
CA GLU A 31 -7.84 19.39 9.37
C GLU A 31 -7.59 18.01 8.77
N GLU A 32 -7.16 17.91 7.51
CA GLU A 32 -6.78 16.62 6.92
C GLU A 32 -5.59 16.00 7.65
N GLN A 33 -4.59 16.81 8.04
CA GLN A 33 -3.47 16.32 8.84
C GLN A 33 -3.89 15.87 10.26
N LYS A 34 -4.89 16.51 10.88
CA LYS A 34 -5.46 16.04 12.15
C LYS A 34 -6.20 14.71 11.98
N GLN A 35 -7.00 14.59 10.93
CA GLN A 35 -7.72 13.35 10.60
C GLN A 35 -6.76 12.19 10.35
N PHE A 36 -5.64 12.43 9.67
CA PHE A 36 -4.58 11.43 9.50
C PHE A 36 -4.00 10.91 10.81
N ARG A 37 -3.69 11.81 11.76
CA ARG A 37 -3.20 11.41 13.08
C ARG A 37 -4.27 10.66 13.88
N ALA A 38 -5.53 11.09 13.80
CA ALA A 38 -6.65 10.40 14.44
C ALA A 38 -6.79 8.97 13.89
N ALA A 39 -6.75 8.79 12.57
CA ALA A 39 -6.80 7.47 11.93
C ALA A 39 -5.63 6.58 12.37
N LEU A 40 -4.39 7.10 12.41
CA LEU A 40 -3.25 6.32 12.89
C LEU A 40 -3.37 5.94 14.36
N ASN A 41 -3.88 6.85 15.20
CA ASN A 41 -4.14 6.54 16.62
C ASN A 41 -5.18 5.43 16.77
N GLU A 42 -6.25 5.44 15.98
CA GLU A 42 -7.25 4.37 15.95
C GLU A 42 -6.63 3.03 15.54
N LEU A 43 -5.74 3.03 14.54
CA LEU A 43 -5.00 1.83 14.15
C LEU A 43 -4.03 1.34 15.23
N LEU A 44 -3.44 2.25 16.02
CA LEU A 44 -2.60 1.86 17.16
C LEU A 44 -3.42 1.27 18.31
N SER A 45 -4.58 1.85 18.61
CA SER A 45 -5.46 1.39 19.69
C SER A 45 -6.30 0.17 19.32
N SER A 46 -6.41 -0.18 18.03
CA SER A 46 -7.16 -1.36 17.61
C SER A 46 -6.57 -2.64 18.22
N HIS A 47 -7.46 -3.44 18.83
CA HIS A 47 -7.17 -4.80 19.31
C HIS A 47 -7.32 -5.85 18.20
N GLU A 48 -7.46 -5.42 16.94
CA GLU A 48 -7.49 -6.34 15.81
C GLU A 48 -6.19 -7.16 15.74
N LYS A 49 -6.31 -8.36 15.17
CA LYS A 49 -5.22 -9.34 15.12
C LYS A 49 -3.97 -8.66 14.56
N VAL A 50 -2.92 -8.68 15.36
CA VAL A 50 -1.57 -8.33 14.95
C VAL A 50 -1.24 -9.07 13.65
N GLY A 51 -1.25 -8.38 12.52
CA GLY A 51 -0.89 -8.98 11.22
C GLY A 51 -1.79 -8.65 10.03
N ASP A 52 -2.98 -8.07 10.20
CA ASP A 52 -3.80 -7.71 9.04
C ASP A 52 -3.39 -6.34 8.46
N PRO A 53 -3.23 -6.22 7.12
CA PRO A 53 -2.85 -4.95 6.50
C PRO A 53 -4.05 -4.00 6.39
N TYR A 54 -3.78 -2.70 6.57
CA TYR A 54 -4.75 -1.63 6.39
C TYR A 54 -4.54 -0.91 5.05
N ILE A 55 -5.64 -0.58 4.36
CA ILE A 55 -5.62 0.17 3.10
C ILE A 55 -6.17 1.56 3.34
N CYS A 56 -5.37 2.58 3.03
CA CYS A 56 -5.85 3.96 2.95
C CYS A 56 -6.09 4.35 1.48
N LEU A 57 -7.35 4.65 1.17
CA LEU A 57 -7.79 5.13 -0.14
C LEU A 57 -8.12 6.62 -0.09
N LEU A 58 -7.36 7.43 -0.83
CA LEU A 58 -7.64 8.84 -1.04
C LEU A 58 -8.27 9.02 -2.43
N TYR A 59 -9.49 9.56 -2.48
CA TYR A 59 -10.25 9.78 -3.71
C TYR A 59 -10.71 11.25 -3.81
N GLY A 60 -11.07 11.67 -5.03
CA GLY A 60 -11.50 13.04 -5.33
C GLY A 60 -10.97 13.53 -6.68
N ASP A 61 -11.38 14.73 -7.09
CA ASP A 61 -11.11 15.25 -8.44
C ASP A 61 -9.62 15.48 -8.73
N GLY A 62 -9.27 15.49 -10.02
CA GLY A 62 -7.91 15.79 -10.48
C GLY A 62 -7.41 17.14 -9.96
N GLY A 63 -6.10 17.27 -9.73
CA GLY A 63 -5.49 18.56 -9.31
C GLY A 63 -5.69 18.95 -7.84
N THR A 64 -6.43 18.18 -7.04
CA THR A 64 -6.72 18.50 -5.62
C THR A 64 -5.56 18.24 -4.63
N GLY A 65 -4.42 17.77 -5.11
CA GLY A 65 -3.25 17.51 -4.26
C GLY A 65 -3.27 16.18 -3.50
N LYS A 66 -4.11 15.21 -3.90
CA LYS A 66 -4.20 13.87 -3.25
C LYS A 66 -2.86 13.15 -3.14
N THR A 67 -2.01 13.22 -4.16
CA THR A 67 -0.68 12.61 -4.12
C THR A 67 0.19 13.26 -3.05
N SER A 68 0.13 14.58 -2.92
CA SER A 68 0.84 15.33 -1.88
C SER A 68 0.30 15.02 -0.48
N LEU A 69 -1.03 14.94 -0.33
CA LEU A 69 -1.68 14.52 0.93
C LEU A 69 -1.31 13.09 1.33
N ALA A 70 -1.33 12.16 0.38
CA ALA A 70 -0.93 10.78 0.61
C ALA A 70 0.54 10.67 1.06
N ARG A 71 1.44 11.45 0.43
CA ARG A 71 2.85 11.53 0.85
C ARG A 71 2.98 12.07 2.27
N ARG A 72 2.25 13.15 2.59
CA ARG A 72 2.23 13.71 3.94
C ARG A 72 1.70 12.71 4.96
N PHE A 73 0.67 11.93 4.60
CA PHE A 73 0.16 10.90 5.49
C PHE A 73 1.21 9.83 5.79
N THR A 74 1.92 9.40 4.75
CA THR A 74 3.02 8.43 4.87
C THR A 74 4.14 8.97 5.75
N GLU A 75 4.49 10.25 5.58
CA GLU A 75 5.48 10.92 6.42
C GLU A 75 5.06 10.91 7.89
N ILE A 76 3.83 11.36 8.20
CA ILE A 76 3.30 11.35 9.57
C ILE A 76 3.41 9.95 10.19
N ALA A 77 3.01 8.91 9.45
CA ALA A 77 3.05 7.53 9.93
C ALA A 77 4.46 6.99 10.18
N LEU A 78 5.47 7.48 9.44
CA LEU A 78 6.84 6.97 9.51
C LEU A 78 7.76 7.78 10.41
N THR A 79 7.50 9.09 10.59
CA THR A 79 8.46 10.01 11.24
C THR A 79 7.93 10.70 12.49
N GLU A 80 6.61 10.87 12.64
CA GLU A 80 6.05 11.57 13.80
C GLU A 80 5.82 10.62 14.97
N SER A 81 6.19 11.04 16.19
CA SER A 81 5.76 10.37 17.42
C SER A 81 4.25 10.56 17.61
N PRO A 82 3.48 9.55 18.05
CA PRO A 82 3.91 8.22 18.53
C PRO A 82 3.93 7.11 17.45
N PHE A 83 3.76 7.47 16.17
CA PHE A 83 3.55 6.52 15.08
C PHE A 83 4.85 5.94 14.51
N ALA A 84 5.95 6.69 14.63
CA ALA A 84 7.26 6.28 14.18
C ALA A 84 7.57 4.85 14.63
N GLU A 85 8.09 4.04 13.70
CA GLU A 85 8.43 2.62 13.89
C GLU A 85 7.27 1.66 14.16
N GLN A 86 6.04 2.15 14.33
CA GLN A 86 4.84 1.33 14.54
C GLN A 86 4.28 0.78 13.23
N PHE A 87 4.53 1.47 12.12
CA PHE A 87 4.00 1.13 10.80
C PHE A 87 5.09 0.81 9.81
N GLN A 88 4.82 -0.17 8.96
CA GLN A 88 5.50 -0.31 7.67
C GLN A 88 4.55 0.21 6.58
N CYS A 89 5.08 0.99 5.63
CA CYS A 89 4.30 1.55 4.54
C CYS A 89 4.75 1.04 3.17
N LEU A 90 3.81 0.54 2.37
CA LEU A 90 3.99 0.27 0.94
C LEU A 90 3.22 1.31 0.13
N TRP A 91 3.96 2.15 -0.59
CA TRP A 91 3.39 3.18 -1.46
C TRP A 91 3.00 2.58 -2.82
N VAL A 92 1.73 2.72 -3.20
CA VAL A 92 1.24 2.29 -4.52
C VAL A 92 0.60 3.48 -5.24
N ASP A 93 1.33 4.05 -6.21
CA ASP A 93 0.77 5.04 -7.10
C ASP A 93 -0.05 4.34 -8.19
N TRP A 94 -1.36 4.37 -8.04
CA TRP A 94 -2.28 3.70 -8.96
C TRP A 94 -2.22 4.26 -10.38
N ASN A 95 -1.93 5.55 -10.54
CA ASN A 95 -1.82 6.17 -11.84
C ASN A 95 -0.53 5.78 -12.56
N ASP A 96 0.52 5.45 -11.80
CA ASP A 96 1.75 4.90 -12.35
C ASP A 96 1.60 3.40 -12.66
N GLU A 97 0.97 2.64 -11.77
CA GLU A 97 0.73 1.21 -11.99
C GLU A 97 -0.22 0.93 -13.15
N SER A 98 -1.25 1.77 -13.34
CA SER A 98 -2.17 1.61 -14.47
C SER A 98 -1.49 1.78 -15.82
N LYS A 99 -0.46 2.63 -15.92
CA LYS A 99 0.34 2.81 -17.14
C LYS A 99 1.18 1.58 -17.49
N LYS A 100 1.55 0.78 -16.48
CA LYS A 100 2.40 -0.40 -16.62
C LYS A 100 1.62 -1.69 -16.89
N SER A 101 0.30 -1.67 -16.75
CA SER A 101 -0.53 -2.87 -16.79
C SER A 101 -1.84 -2.67 -17.55
N ALA A 102 -1.98 -3.34 -18.68
CA ALA A 102 -3.19 -3.27 -19.51
C ALA A 102 -4.46 -3.70 -18.75
N SER A 103 -4.35 -4.68 -17.83
CA SER A 103 -5.48 -5.12 -17.00
C SER A 103 -6.01 -4.05 -16.03
N LEU A 104 -5.28 -2.95 -15.84
CA LEU A 104 -5.72 -1.79 -15.05
C LEU A 104 -6.27 -0.65 -15.92
N GLN A 105 -6.16 -0.74 -17.25
CA GLN A 105 -6.60 0.29 -18.20
C GLN A 105 -8.02 0.05 -18.74
N VAL A 106 -8.70 -0.99 -18.27
CA VAL A 106 -10.04 -1.40 -18.74
C VAL A 106 -11.20 -0.53 -18.22
N GLY A 107 -10.89 0.58 -17.55
CA GLY A 107 -11.86 1.44 -16.87
C GLY A 107 -12.23 0.91 -15.48
N ARG A 108 -12.45 1.83 -14.53
CA ARG A 108 -12.56 1.54 -13.08
C ARG A 108 -13.51 0.38 -12.74
N ASN A 109 -14.67 0.31 -13.39
CA ASN A 109 -15.71 -0.68 -13.08
C ASN A 109 -15.40 -2.08 -13.64
N ASN A 110 -14.41 -2.20 -14.52
CA ASN A 110 -14.04 -3.46 -15.16
C ASN A 110 -12.73 -4.03 -14.63
N ILE A 111 -12.03 -3.29 -13.74
CA ILE A 111 -10.79 -3.76 -13.13
C ILE A 111 -11.13 -4.95 -12.22
N GLN A 112 -10.61 -6.12 -12.58
CA GLN A 112 -10.81 -7.33 -11.81
C GLN A 112 -10.03 -7.29 -10.49
N PRO A 113 -10.55 -7.87 -9.40
CA PRO A 113 -9.84 -7.93 -8.13
C PRO A 113 -8.43 -8.53 -8.26
N ASP A 114 -8.25 -9.57 -9.07
CA ASP A 114 -6.95 -10.19 -9.30
C ASP A 114 -5.92 -9.20 -9.87
N ALA A 115 -6.34 -8.33 -10.80
CA ALA A 115 -5.48 -7.30 -11.37
C ALA A 115 -5.00 -6.30 -10.30
N VAL A 116 -5.85 -5.99 -9.32
CA VAL A 116 -5.50 -5.15 -8.17
C VAL A 116 -4.46 -5.85 -7.29
N PHE A 117 -4.72 -7.10 -6.89
CA PHE A 117 -3.80 -7.88 -6.07
C PHE A 117 -2.44 -8.06 -6.76
N ARG A 118 -2.43 -8.33 -8.06
CA ARG A 118 -1.23 -8.47 -8.86
C ARG A 118 -0.41 -7.18 -8.89
N ALA A 119 -1.06 -6.02 -9.06
CA ALA A 119 -0.39 -4.72 -9.04
C ALA A 119 0.26 -4.42 -7.68
N ILE A 120 -0.43 -4.74 -6.59
CA ILE A 120 0.09 -4.61 -5.23
C ILE A 120 1.29 -5.54 -5.04
N TYR A 121 1.15 -6.81 -5.44
CA TYR A 121 2.23 -7.80 -5.35
C TYR A 121 3.47 -7.38 -6.14
N LEU A 122 3.31 -6.92 -7.38
CA LEU A 122 4.42 -6.44 -8.20
C LEU A 122 5.11 -5.23 -7.57
N THR A 123 4.33 -4.31 -6.99
CA THR A 123 4.88 -3.19 -6.22
C THR A 123 5.66 -3.67 -5.00
N ALA A 124 5.10 -4.60 -4.22
CA ALA A 124 5.77 -5.17 -3.06
C ALA A 124 7.10 -5.84 -3.43
N ILE A 125 7.16 -6.59 -4.54
CA ILE A 125 8.39 -7.22 -5.03
C ILE A 125 9.47 -6.16 -5.34
N ARG A 126 9.10 -5.07 -6.04
CA ARG A 126 10.03 -3.97 -6.33
C ARG A 126 10.56 -3.30 -5.06
N HIS A 127 9.75 -3.24 -4.00
CA HIS A 127 10.14 -2.72 -2.69
C HIS A 127 10.80 -3.76 -1.77
N LYS A 128 11.18 -4.94 -2.29
CA LYS A 128 11.79 -6.06 -1.52
C LYS A 128 10.89 -6.63 -0.41
N TRP A 129 9.57 -6.45 -0.53
CA TRP A 129 8.53 -7.00 0.36
C TRP A 129 7.92 -8.30 -0.19
N GLY A 130 8.63 -9.02 -1.04
CA GLY A 130 8.13 -10.25 -1.66
C GLY A 130 7.85 -11.38 -0.68
N ARG A 131 8.50 -11.39 0.50
CA ARG A 131 8.37 -12.46 1.50
C ARG A 131 7.01 -12.46 2.20
N GLN A 132 6.36 -11.29 2.26
CA GLN A 132 5.04 -11.11 2.87
C GLN A 132 3.92 -11.71 2.00
N PHE A 133 4.19 -11.99 0.73
CA PHE A 133 3.21 -12.44 -0.25
C PHE A 133 3.37 -13.92 -0.64
N VAL A 134 3.95 -14.75 0.24
CA VAL A 134 4.19 -16.19 -0.05
C VAL A 134 2.88 -16.93 -0.35
N THR A 135 1.81 -16.69 0.42
CA THR A 135 0.50 -17.32 0.18
C THR A 135 -0.07 -16.94 -1.17
N TYR A 136 -0.02 -15.64 -1.51
CA TYR A 136 -0.46 -15.15 -2.82
C TYR A 136 0.36 -15.77 -3.96
N ARG A 137 1.69 -15.87 -3.80
CA ARG A 137 2.57 -16.50 -4.79
C ARG A 137 2.20 -17.97 -5.05
N LYS A 138 1.94 -18.73 -3.98
CA LYS A 138 1.51 -20.13 -4.12
C LYS A 138 0.16 -20.24 -4.85
N ALA A 139 -0.78 -19.34 -4.54
CA ALA A 139 -2.09 -19.34 -5.19
C ALA A 139 -1.97 -19.07 -6.71
N ILE A 140 -1.17 -18.08 -7.12
CA ILE A 140 -0.97 -17.80 -8.56
C ILE A 140 -0.24 -18.93 -9.30
N GLU A 141 0.71 -19.62 -8.65
CA GLU A 141 1.41 -20.77 -9.21
C GLU A 141 0.46 -21.95 -9.46
N GLN A 142 -0.41 -22.24 -8.49
CA GLN A 142 -1.43 -23.30 -8.60
C GLN A 142 -2.47 -22.99 -9.67
N SER A 143 -2.93 -21.74 -9.78
CA SER A 143 -3.86 -21.34 -10.84
C SER A 143 -3.21 -21.42 -12.23
N GLY A 144 -1.95 -21.01 -12.38
CA GLY A 144 -1.23 -21.13 -13.64
C GLY A 144 -0.95 -22.58 -14.07
N GLU A 145 -0.72 -23.49 -13.11
CA GLU A 145 -0.64 -24.93 -13.38
C GLU A 145 -1.99 -25.53 -13.77
N THR A 146 -3.09 -25.02 -13.20
CA THR A 146 -4.45 -25.46 -13.54
C THR A 146 -4.83 -24.98 -14.95
N ASP A 147 -4.56 -23.72 -15.29
CA ASP A 147 -4.81 -23.17 -16.62
C ASP A 147 -4.00 -23.90 -17.71
N ARG A 148 -2.74 -24.27 -17.41
CA ARG A 148 -1.91 -25.10 -18.31
C ARG A 148 -2.44 -26.53 -18.50
N LYS A 149 -3.11 -27.09 -17.50
CA LYS A 149 -3.72 -28.43 -17.60
C LYS A 149 -5.07 -28.42 -18.31
N VAL A 150 -5.74 -27.26 -18.38
CA VAL A 150 -7.08 -27.11 -18.97
C VAL A 150 -7.03 -26.57 -20.40
N ALA A 151 -5.90 -26.02 -20.86
CA ALA A 151 -5.69 -25.69 -22.27
C ALA A 151 -5.66 -26.99 -23.11
N PRO A 152 -6.69 -27.30 -23.91
CA PRO A 152 -6.65 -28.43 -24.81
C PRO A 152 -5.72 -28.10 -25.98
N PHE A 153 -4.95 -29.11 -26.40
CA PHE A 153 -4.25 -29.11 -27.68
C PHE A 153 -5.21 -28.92 -28.85
#